data_AF-A0A1L0BAM4-F1
#
_entry.id   AF-A0A1L0BAM4-F1
#
_cell.length_a   1.000
_cell.length_b   1.000
_cell.length_c   1.000
_cell.angle_alpha   90.00
_cell.angle_beta   90.00
_cell.angle_gamma   90.00
#
_symmetry.space_group_name_H-M   'P 1'
#
loop_
_entity.id
_entity.type
_entity.pdbx_description
1 polymer ?
#
loop_
_entity_poly.entity_id
_entity_poly.type
_entity_poly.pdbx_seq_one_letter_code
_entity_poly.pdbx_strand_id
1 'polypeptide(L)'
;MYMIIFKHGVLTFHFSATPHPINVRRRARMLKDHLTVSTDWICYALIDDITDSFAPMIDSIEAEVYLIEDEIMKMHSVAWKRKGDMLRRIGECRKRVMSVMRLLGSKADVIKGFSKRFNENETISHDSPSHNTRLALRQEILMYLGDIQDHIVTMVQSLNHYEKLLARSHSNYLAQINIDMTKVNNDMNDVLGKITILGTIVLPINVVTGLWGMNCIVPGQDHEGLVWFYGILLGIFMFSFISYIYAKKVTGL
;
A
#
# COMPACT_ATOMS: atom_id res chain seq x y z
N MET A 1 24.85 -6.91 -16.10
CA MET A 1 26.19 -7.54 -16.07
C MET A 1 26.09 -8.86 -16.79
N TYR A 2 26.99 -9.13 -17.73
CA TYR A 2 27.13 -10.43 -18.37
C TYR A 2 28.42 -11.09 -17.90
N MET A 3 28.43 -12.42 -17.83
CA MET A 3 29.57 -13.19 -17.37
C MET A 3 29.83 -14.35 -18.33
N ILE A 4 31.10 -14.53 -18.70
CA ILE A 4 31.59 -15.68 -19.48
C ILE A 4 32.64 -16.39 -18.63
N ILE A 5 32.45 -17.69 -18.43
CA ILE A 5 33.28 -18.53 -17.56
C ILE A 5 34.23 -19.35 -18.46
N PHE A 6 35.53 -19.18 -18.27
CA PHE A 6 36.58 -19.97 -18.93
C PHE A 6 37.26 -20.91 -17.94
N LYS A 7 38.02 -21.89 -18.43
CA LYS A 7 38.72 -22.86 -17.57
C LYS A 7 39.63 -22.22 -16.51
N HIS A 8 40.24 -21.07 -16.81
CA HIS A 8 41.23 -20.39 -15.95
C HIS A 8 40.87 -18.93 -15.64
N GLY A 9 39.64 -18.50 -15.88
CA GLY A 9 39.26 -17.12 -15.61
C GLY A 9 37.81 -16.81 -15.92
N VAL A 10 37.34 -15.68 -15.40
CA VAL A 10 35.98 -15.17 -15.62
C VAL A 10 36.07 -13.81 -16.28
N LEU A 11 35.36 -13.64 -17.39
CA LEU A 11 35.25 -12.37 -18.09
C LEU A 11 33.86 -11.76 -17.82
N THR A 12 33.83 -10.50 -17.43
CA THR A 12 32.58 -9.80 -17.06
C THR A 12 32.41 -8.54 -17.90
N PHE A 13 31.19 -8.31 -18.38
CA PHE A 13 30.83 -7.15 -19.19
C PHE A 13 29.77 -6.32 -18.46
N HIS A 14 30.00 -5.01 -18.40
CA HIS A 14 29.17 -4.07 -17.69
C HIS A 14 28.85 -2.87 -18.57
N PHE A 15 27.60 -2.42 -18.56
CA PHE A 15 27.17 -1.20 -19.26
C PHE A 15 27.52 0.07 -18.49
N SER A 16 27.74 -0.06 -17.18
CA SER A 16 28.12 1.02 -16.26
C SER A 16 29.08 0.45 -15.21
N ALA A 17 29.82 1.32 -14.51
CA ALA A 17 30.69 0.89 -13.43
C ALA A 17 29.88 0.23 -12.30
N THR A 18 30.24 -1.00 -11.92
CA THR A 18 29.57 -1.74 -10.84
C THR A 18 30.55 -2.13 -9.74
N PRO A 19 30.13 -2.12 -8.46
CA PRO A 19 31.01 -2.46 -7.34
C PRO A 19 31.27 -3.97 -7.17
N HIS A 20 30.43 -4.84 -7.75
CA HIS A 20 30.45 -6.28 -7.48
C HIS A 20 31.82 -6.96 -7.72
N PRO A 21 32.52 -6.76 -8.85
CA PRO A 21 33.82 -7.38 -9.06
C PRO A 21 34.87 -6.91 -8.04
N ILE A 22 34.76 -5.66 -7.57
CA ILE A 22 35.68 -5.09 -6.58
C ILE A 22 35.43 -5.72 -5.21
N ASN A 23 34.17 -5.89 -4.81
CA ASN A 23 33.78 -6.54 -3.57
C ASN A 23 34.28 -7.98 -3.52
N VAL A 24 34.02 -8.75 -4.59
CA VAL A 24 34.48 -10.15 -4.70
C VAL A 24 36.01 -10.22 -4.69
N ARG A 25 36.70 -9.32 -5.38
CA ARG A 25 38.18 -9.25 -5.34
C ARG A 25 38.71 -8.93 -3.94
N ARG A 26 38.00 -8.12 -3.14
CA ARG A 26 38.35 -7.86 -1.75
C ARG A 26 38.12 -9.11 -0.89
N ARG A 27 36.96 -9.77 -1.03
CA ARG A 27 36.62 -11.03 -0.35
C ARG A 27 37.63 -12.14 -0.66
N ALA A 28 38.00 -12.31 -1.93
CA ALA A 28 39.01 -13.27 -2.36
C ALA A 28 40.39 -13.02 -1.73
N ARG A 29 40.80 -11.76 -1.56
CA ARG A 29 42.06 -11.41 -0.88
C ARG A 29 42.04 -11.74 0.61
N MET A 30 40.89 -11.54 1.27
CA MET A 30 40.73 -11.85 2.70
C MET A 30 40.73 -13.36 2.97
N LEU A 31 40.24 -14.17 2.04
CA LEU A 31 40.13 -15.62 2.18
C LEU A 31 41.28 -16.40 1.55
N LYS A 32 42.32 -15.71 1.08
CA LYS A 32 43.41 -16.30 0.29
C LYS A 32 44.16 -17.43 1.01
N ASP A 33 44.22 -17.37 2.35
CA ASP A 33 44.96 -18.33 3.17
C ASP A 33 44.13 -19.57 3.53
N HIS A 34 42.81 -19.53 3.31
CA HIS A 34 41.87 -20.58 3.71
C HIS A 34 41.13 -21.23 2.53
N LEU A 35 41.16 -20.61 1.35
CA LEU A 35 40.39 -21.07 0.20
C LEU A 35 41.20 -20.99 -1.09
N THR A 36 41.17 -22.08 -1.87
CA THR A 36 41.66 -22.04 -3.25
C THR A 36 40.65 -21.30 -4.14
N VAL A 37 41.05 -20.14 -4.66
CA VAL A 37 40.20 -19.33 -5.53
C VAL A 37 40.13 -19.98 -6.91
N SER A 38 39.08 -20.77 -7.14
CA SER A 38 38.78 -21.38 -8.44
C SER A 38 37.91 -20.45 -9.30
N THR A 39 37.88 -20.68 -10.61
CA THR A 39 36.96 -19.97 -11.52
C THR A 39 35.51 -20.11 -11.07
N ASP A 40 35.11 -21.31 -10.66
CA ASP A 40 33.75 -21.61 -10.23
C ASP A 40 33.40 -20.86 -8.94
N TRP A 41 34.35 -20.75 -8.00
CA TRP A 41 34.16 -19.95 -6.80
C TRP A 41 34.01 -18.45 -7.11
N ILE A 42 34.79 -17.91 -8.06
CA ILE A 42 34.64 -16.51 -8.50
C ILE A 42 33.26 -16.28 -9.10
N CYS A 43 32.76 -17.23 -9.90
CA CYS A 43 31.41 -17.17 -10.46
C CYS A 43 30.35 -17.15 -9.35
N TYR A 44 30.44 -18.10 -8.40
CA TYR A 44 29.58 -18.14 -7.24
C TYR A 44 29.60 -16.80 -6.47
N ALA A 45 30.78 -16.33 -6.07
CA ALA A 45 30.92 -15.12 -5.27
C ALA A 45 30.39 -13.87 -5.98
N LEU A 46 30.47 -13.80 -7.31
CA LEU A 46 29.87 -12.73 -8.09
C LEU A 46 28.34 -12.81 -8.12
N ILE A 47 27.76 -13.99 -8.29
CA ILE A 47 26.30 -14.17 -8.25
C ILE A 47 25.78 -13.86 -6.85
N ASP A 48 26.48 -14.30 -5.82
CA ASP A 48 26.19 -14.03 -4.40
C ASP A 48 26.15 -12.53 -4.10
N ASP A 49 27.24 -11.80 -4.41
CA ASP A 49 27.32 -10.35 -4.18
C ASP A 49 26.27 -9.55 -4.98
N ILE A 50 25.90 -10.01 -6.17
CA ILE A 50 24.78 -9.43 -6.95
C ILE A 50 23.44 -9.73 -6.26
N THR A 51 23.25 -10.95 -5.75
CA THR A 51 22.02 -11.38 -5.09
C THR A 51 21.83 -10.61 -3.77
N ASP A 52 22.89 -10.43 -2.99
CA ASP A 52 22.89 -9.65 -1.76
C ASP A 52 22.57 -8.17 -1.98
N SER A 53 22.86 -7.64 -3.16
CA SER A 53 22.52 -6.24 -3.49
C SER A 53 21.02 -5.96 -3.55
N PHE A 54 20.18 -7.00 -3.63
CA PHE A 54 18.72 -6.86 -3.56
C PHE A 54 18.20 -6.74 -2.12
N ALA A 55 18.94 -7.24 -1.12
CA ALA A 55 18.47 -7.25 0.28
C ALA A 55 18.12 -5.84 0.80
N PRO A 56 18.96 -4.79 0.65
CA PRO A 56 18.62 -3.44 1.11
C PRO A 56 17.36 -2.87 0.44
N MET A 57 17.08 -3.28 -0.81
CA MET A 57 15.88 -2.86 -1.52
C MET A 57 14.64 -3.52 -0.92
N ILE A 58 14.72 -4.80 -0.55
CA ILE A 58 13.64 -5.54 0.10
C ILE A 58 13.40 -4.98 1.51
N ASP A 59 14.45 -4.70 2.28
CA ASP A 59 14.33 -4.09 3.62
C ASP A 59 13.62 -2.73 3.55
N SER A 60 13.93 -1.92 2.53
CA SER A 60 13.26 -0.63 2.32
C SER A 60 11.78 -0.78 1.97
N ILE A 61 11.42 -1.85 1.24
CA ILE A 61 10.05 -2.19 0.90
C ILE A 61 9.32 -2.64 2.16
N GLU A 62 9.93 -3.53 2.94
CA GLU A 62 9.38 -4.02 4.20
C GLU A 62 9.03 -2.87 5.14
N ALA A 63 9.98 -1.98 5.40
CA ALA A 63 9.76 -0.83 6.25
C ALA A 63 8.60 0.04 5.74
N GLU A 64 8.53 0.29 4.43
CA GLU A 64 7.46 1.08 3.83
C GLU A 64 6.08 0.39 3.92
N VAL A 65 6.01 -0.93 3.77
CA VAL A 65 4.77 -1.70 3.94
C VAL A 65 4.26 -1.60 5.38
N TYR A 66 5.14 -1.77 6.37
CA TYR A 66 4.76 -1.64 7.77
C TYR A 66 4.32 -0.22 8.14
N LEU A 67 4.97 0.81 7.59
CA LEU A 67 4.55 2.19 7.78
C LEU A 67 3.15 2.46 7.20
N ILE A 68 2.87 1.93 6.01
CA ILE A 68 1.54 2.05 5.38
C ILE A 68 0.47 1.38 6.25
N GLU A 69 0.73 0.16 6.74
CA GLU A 69 -0.21 -0.58 7.57
C GLU A 69 -0.52 0.15 8.88
N ASP A 70 0.51 0.66 9.56
CA ASP A 70 0.38 1.43 10.80
C ASP A 70 -0.35 2.77 10.59
N GLU A 71 -0.09 3.47 9.49
CA GLU A 71 -0.80 4.72 9.16
C GLU A 71 -2.29 4.49 8.90
N ILE A 72 -2.68 3.41 8.20
CA ILE A 72 -4.08 3.06 7.97
C ILE A 72 -4.77 2.74 9.29
N MET A 73 -4.11 1.98 10.18
CA MET A 73 -4.64 1.65 11.50
C MET A 73 -4.84 2.89 12.37
N LYS A 74 -3.92 3.87 12.30
CA LYS A 74 -4.01 5.14 13.04
C LYS A 74 -4.98 6.15 12.42
N MET A 75 -5.50 5.88 11.22
CA MET A 75 -6.30 6.82 10.46
C MET A 75 -7.71 7.09 11.02
N HIS A 76 -8.09 6.45 12.13
CA HIS A 76 -9.34 6.70 12.87
C HIS A 76 -9.59 8.18 13.29
N SER A 77 -8.63 9.11 13.08
CA SER A 77 -8.72 10.48 13.60
C SER A 77 -8.37 11.62 12.63
N VAL A 78 -7.89 11.39 11.39
CA VAL A 78 -7.27 12.47 10.60
C VAL A 78 -8.01 12.83 9.31
N ALA A 79 -8.29 14.13 9.21
CA ALA A 79 -8.87 14.92 8.14
C ALA A 79 -8.75 14.39 6.70
N TRP A 80 -9.88 14.50 5.99
CA TRP A 80 -10.14 14.21 4.56
C TRP A 80 -9.03 14.60 3.57
N LYS A 81 -8.22 15.63 3.89
CA LYS A 81 -7.19 16.19 3.02
C LYS A 81 -5.99 15.26 2.75
N ARG A 82 -5.76 14.22 3.57
CA ARG A 82 -4.68 13.25 3.38
C ARG A 82 -5.08 12.00 2.57
N LYS A 83 -6.34 11.88 2.14
CA LYS A 83 -6.85 10.62 1.56
C LYS A 83 -6.31 10.29 0.15
N GLY A 84 -5.94 11.28 -0.65
CA GLY A 84 -5.37 11.02 -1.97
C GLY A 84 -3.94 10.46 -1.93
N ASP A 85 -3.16 10.90 -0.95
CA ASP A 85 -1.74 10.57 -0.86
C ASP A 85 -1.48 9.13 -0.45
N MET A 86 -2.32 8.56 0.42
CA MET A 86 -2.17 7.17 0.86
C MET A 86 -2.33 6.17 -0.29
N LEU A 87 -3.35 6.35 -1.13
CA LEU A 87 -3.62 5.45 -2.25
C LEU A 87 -2.48 5.48 -3.28
N ARG A 88 -1.93 6.68 -3.52
CA ARG A 88 -0.75 6.87 -4.37
C ARG A 88 0.47 6.19 -3.77
N ARG A 89 0.73 6.37 -2.47
CA ARG A 89 1.85 5.74 -1.75
C ARG A 89 1.78 4.21 -1.80
N ILE A 90 0.59 3.63 -1.57
CA ILE A 90 0.34 2.19 -1.74
C ILE A 90 0.65 1.74 -3.18
N GLY A 91 0.17 2.49 -4.18
CA GLY A 91 0.43 2.18 -5.59
C GLY A 91 1.91 2.24 -5.97
N GLU A 92 2.64 3.24 -5.47
CA GLU A 92 4.09 3.38 -5.66
C GLU A 92 4.85 2.23 -5.00
N CYS A 93 4.51 1.86 -3.76
CA CYS A 93 5.12 0.74 -3.07
C CYS A 93 4.87 -0.59 -3.81
N ARG A 94 3.64 -0.85 -4.27
CA ARG A 94 3.32 -2.03 -5.10
C ARG A 94 4.14 -2.07 -6.40
N LYS A 95 4.37 -0.93 -7.06
CA LYS A 95 5.24 -0.87 -8.24
C LYS A 95 6.68 -1.26 -7.91
N ARG A 96 7.22 -0.82 -6.76
CA ARG A 96 8.56 -1.22 -6.30
C ARG A 96 8.62 -2.73 -6.06
N VAL A 97 7.68 -3.30 -5.30
CA VAL A 97 7.56 -4.76 -5.06
C VAL A 97 7.55 -5.54 -6.37
N MET A 98 6.67 -5.17 -7.31
CA MET A 98 6.55 -5.85 -8.60
C MET A 98 7.81 -5.72 -9.46
N SER A 99 8.53 -4.59 -9.37
CA SER A 99 9.80 -4.40 -10.06
C SER A 99 10.86 -5.38 -9.55
N VAL A 100 11.03 -5.50 -8.23
CA VAL A 100 12.01 -6.44 -7.64
C VAL A 100 11.62 -7.89 -7.94
N MET A 101 10.33 -8.21 -7.80
CA MET A 101 9.82 -9.55 -8.04
C MET A 101 10.04 -9.99 -9.50
N ARG A 102 9.89 -9.09 -10.48
CA ARG A 102 10.22 -9.37 -11.89
C ARG A 102 11.71 -9.58 -12.13
N LEU A 103 12.56 -8.86 -11.40
CA LEU A 103 14.02 -9.03 -11.52
C LEU A 103 14.49 -10.36 -10.91
N LEU A 104 13.92 -10.78 -9.78
CA LEU A 104 14.32 -12.02 -9.09
C LEU A 104 13.63 -13.28 -9.62
N GLY A 105 12.39 -13.16 -10.11
CA GLY A 105 11.51 -14.31 -10.39
C GLY A 105 12.11 -15.35 -11.35
N SER A 106 12.74 -14.92 -12.45
CA SER A 106 13.35 -15.85 -13.40
C SER A 106 14.78 -16.27 -13.02
N LYS A 107 15.40 -15.60 -12.04
CA LYS A 107 16.80 -15.89 -11.65
C LYS A 107 16.91 -17.17 -10.84
N ALA A 108 15.93 -17.47 -9.97
CA ALA A 108 15.90 -18.73 -9.21
C ALA A 108 15.92 -19.96 -10.14
N ASP A 109 15.13 -19.92 -11.22
CA ASP A 109 15.06 -21.01 -12.19
C ASP A 109 16.36 -21.17 -12.99
N VAL A 110 17.04 -20.06 -13.30
CA VAL A 110 18.35 -20.09 -13.97
C VAL A 110 19.41 -20.73 -13.09
N ILE A 111 19.45 -20.40 -11.80
CA ILE A 111 20.40 -21.02 -10.84
C ILE A 111 20.08 -22.51 -10.69
N LYS A 112 18.81 -22.88 -10.55
CA LYS A 112 18.38 -24.28 -10.48
C LYS A 112 18.76 -25.07 -11.73
N GLY A 113 18.55 -24.48 -12.91
CA GLY A 113 18.94 -25.08 -14.19
C GLY A 113 20.46 -25.22 -14.34
N PHE A 114 21.23 -24.23 -13.87
CA PHE A 114 22.68 -24.26 -13.84
C PHE A 114 23.20 -25.38 -12.93
N SER A 115 22.71 -25.46 -11.68
CA SER A 115 23.08 -26.51 -10.73
C SER A 115 22.77 -27.91 -11.26
N LYS A 116 21.60 -28.09 -11.90
CA LYS A 116 21.21 -29.37 -12.51
C LYS A 116 22.16 -29.79 -13.64
N ARG A 117 22.45 -28.89 -14.59
CA ARG A 117 23.33 -29.20 -15.73
C ARG A 117 24.79 -29.38 -15.33
N PHE A 118 25.23 -28.69 -14.28
CA PHE A 118 26.56 -28.88 -13.71
C PHE A 118 26.76 -30.31 -13.18
N ASN A 119 25.70 -30.89 -12.60
CA ASN A 119 25.69 -32.27 -12.11
C ASN A 119 25.60 -33.31 -13.26
N GLU A 120 24.77 -33.06 -14.28
CA GLU A 120 24.57 -34.00 -15.42
C GLU A 120 25.85 -34.22 -16.27
N ASN A 121 26.64 -33.16 -16.49
CA ASN A 121 27.88 -33.22 -17.27
C ASN A 121 28.99 -34.13 -16.69
N GLU A 122 28.84 -34.66 -15.46
CA GLU A 122 29.80 -35.61 -14.86
C GLU A 122 29.55 -37.07 -15.20
N THR A 123 28.33 -37.47 -15.53
CA THR A 123 28.00 -38.89 -15.78
C THR A 123 28.73 -39.52 -16.97
N ILE A 124 29.52 -38.74 -17.72
CA ILE A 124 30.14 -39.12 -18.99
C ILE A 124 31.65 -39.43 -18.86
N SER A 125 32.33 -39.08 -17.75
CA SER A 125 33.80 -39.17 -17.65
C SER A 125 34.27 -40.02 -16.47
N HIS A 126 34.36 -41.34 -16.67
CA HIS A 126 34.48 -42.34 -15.60
C HIS A 126 35.91 -42.86 -15.29
N ASP A 127 36.98 -42.35 -15.92
CA ASP A 127 38.33 -42.94 -15.81
C ASP A 127 39.42 -41.90 -15.45
N SER A 128 39.61 -41.57 -14.17
CA SER A 128 40.91 -41.04 -13.68
C SER A 128 41.03 -40.94 -12.15
N PRO A 129 42.21 -41.17 -11.54
CA PRO A 129 42.43 -41.08 -10.10
C PRO A 129 42.39 -39.64 -9.52
N SER A 130 42.44 -38.60 -10.35
CA SER A 130 42.18 -37.20 -9.96
C SER A 130 40.68 -36.86 -9.81
N HIS A 131 39.80 -37.86 -9.95
CA HIS A 131 38.35 -37.68 -9.95
C HIS A 131 37.80 -37.32 -8.56
N ASN A 132 38.33 -37.92 -7.48
CA ASN A 132 37.83 -37.70 -6.12
C ASN A 132 37.98 -36.24 -5.65
N THR A 133 39.11 -35.58 -5.95
CA THR A 133 39.34 -34.17 -5.58
C THR A 133 38.48 -33.20 -6.39
N ARG A 134 38.25 -33.49 -7.67
CA ARG A 134 37.34 -32.71 -8.52
C ARG A 134 35.88 -32.88 -8.10
N LEU A 135 35.48 -34.08 -7.68
CA LEU A 135 34.16 -34.38 -7.16
C LEU A 135 33.88 -33.55 -5.89
N ALA A 136 34.83 -33.57 -4.94
CA ALA A 136 34.71 -32.83 -3.68
C ALA A 136 34.56 -31.32 -3.90
N LEU A 137 35.40 -30.72 -4.77
CA LEU A 137 35.32 -29.29 -5.09
C LEU A 137 33.98 -28.93 -5.76
N ARG A 138 33.46 -29.81 -6.64
CA ARG A 138 32.16 -29.60 -7.31
C ARG A 138 30.99 -29.68 -6.34
N GLN A 139 31.05 -30.59 -5.38
CA GLN A 139 30.01 -30.78 -4.38
C GLN A 139 29.93 -29.56 -3.44
N GLU A 140 31.08 -28.96 -3.12
CA GLU A 140 31.17 -27.69 -2.39
C GLU A 140 30.51 -26.53 -3.16
N ILE A 141 30.77 -26.41 -4.47
CA ILE A 141 30.15 -25.39 -5.33
C ILE A 141 28.63 -25.60 -5.46
N LEU A 142 28.18 -26.85 -5.56
CA LEU A 142 26.74 -27.16 -5.60
C LEU A 142 26.02 -26.77 -4.31
N MET A 143 26.67 -26.95 -3.15
CA MET A 143 26.14 -26.47 -1.86
C MET A 143 26.03 -24.93 -1.87
N TYR A 144 27.07 -24.24 -2.33
CA TYR A 144 27.06 -22.78 -2.44
C TYR A 144 26.00 -22.24 -3.42
N LEU A 145 25.76 -22.91 -4.54
CA LEU A 145 24.67 -22.57 -5.46
C LEU A 145 23.29 -22.82 -4.87
N GLY A 146 23.16 -23.87 -4.04
CA GLY A 146 21.94 -24.15 -3.28
C GLY A 146 21.58 -23.02 -2.33
N ASP A 147 22.57 -22.51 -1.59
CA ASP A 147 22.40 -21.38 -0.66
C ASP A 147 21.89 -20.12 -1.38
N ILE A 148 22.49 -19.76 -2.53
CA ILE A 148 22.00 -18.64 -3.36
C ILE A 148 20.56 -18.88 -3.83
N GLN A 149 20.25 -20.10 -4.26
CA GLN A 149 18.91 -20.42 -4.71
C GLN A 149 17.90 -20.23 -3.57
N ASP A 150 18.21 -20.71 -2.37
CA ASP A 150 17.35 -20.58 -1.20
C ASP A 150 17.21 -19.10 -0.78
N HIS A 151 18.28 -18.31 -0.85
CA HIS A 151 18.22 -16.86 -0.66
C HIS A 151 17.27 -16.18 -1.66
N ILE A 152 17.37 -16.47 -2.96
CA ILE A 152 16.48 -15.88 -3.98
C ILE A 152 15.03 -16.32 -3.74
N VAL A 153 14.79 -17.61 -3.46
CA VAL A 153 13.46 -18.13 -3.19
C VAL A 153 12.84 -17.45 -1.98
N THR A 154 13.61 -17.31 -0.90
CA THR A 154 13.18 -16.63 0.33
C THR A 154 12.83 -15.16 0.05
N MET A 155 13.69 -14.44 -0.67
CA MET A 155 13.42 -13.05 -1.08
C MET A 155 12.15 -12.90 -1.92
N VAL A 156 11.91 -13.81 -2.87
CA VAL A 156 10.68 -13.83 -3.67
C VAL A 156 9.46 -14.13 -2.81
N GLN A 157 9.56 -15.04 -1.83
CA GLN A 157 8.48 -15.32 -0.89
C GLN A 157 8.15 -14.11 -0.02
N SER A 158 9.15 -13.39 0.49
CA SER A 158 8.95 -12.14 1.24
C SER A 158 8.26 -11.07 0.39
N LEU A 159 8.68 -10.88 -0.87
CA LEU A 159 8.02 -9.94 -1.79
C LEU A 159 6.56 -10.30 -2.06
N ASN A 160 6.25 -11.60 -2.21
CA ASN A 160 4.87 -12.07 -2.32
C ASN A 160 4.05 -11.78 -1.05
N HIS A 161 4.68 -11.91 0.13
CA HIS A 161 4.05 -11.56 1.40
C HIS A 161 3.74 -10.07 1.48
N TYR A 162 4.70 -9.21 1.13
CA TYR A 162 4.51 -7.75 1.10
C TYR A 162 3.45 -7.30 0.08
N GLU A 163 3.36 -7.95 -1.09
CA GLU A 163 2.27 -7.68 -2.05
C GLU A 163 0.90 -7.97 -1.44
N LYS A 164 0.74 -9.11 -0.75
CA LYS A 164 -0.52 -9.49 -0.10
C LYS A 164 -0.90 -8.52 1.03
N LEU A 165 0.08 -8.07 1.82
CA LEU A 165 -0.13 -7.05 2.85
C LEU A 165 -0.58 -5.72 2.24
N LEU A 166 0.06 -5.26 1.17
CA LEU A 166 -0.33 -4.05 0.45
C LEU A 166 -1.72 -4.17 -0.18
N ALA A 167 -2.08 -5.34 -0.73
CA ALA A 167 -3.40 -5.59 -1.29
C ALA A 167 -4.49 -5.55 -0.22
N ARG A 168 -4.23 -6.14 0.96
CA ARG A 168 -5.12 -6.06 2.11
C ARG A 168 -5.25 -4.63 2.63
N SER A 169 -4.13 -3.94 2.79
CA SER A 169 -4.06 -2.53 3.24
C SER A 169 -4.85 -1.61 2.31
N HIS A 170 -4.72 -1.81 1.00
CA HIS A 170 -5.53 -1.08 0.00
C HIS A 170 -7.04 -1.29 0.20
N SER A 171 -7.49 -2.53 0.40
CA SER A 171 -8.90 -2.84 0.65
C SER A 171 -9.40 -2.26 1.98
N ASN A 172 -8.62 -2.40 3.05
CA ASN A 172 -8.94 -1.84 4.36
C ASN A 172 -9.07 -0.31 4.30
N TYR A 173 -8.15 0.33 3.58
CA TYR A 173 -8.15 1.78 3.38
C TYR A 173 -9.42 2.26 2.66
N LEU A 174 -9.82 1.59 1.56
CA LEU A 174 -11.05 1.92 0.85
C LEU A 174 -12.30 1.68 1.71
N ALA A 175 -12.32 0.61 2.50
CA ALA A 175 -13.41 0.36 3.44
C ALA A 175 -13.54 1.47 4.49
N GLN A 176 -12.42 1.93 5.05
CA GLN A 176 -12.39 3.04 6.00
C GLN A 176 -12.87 4.35 5.37
N ILE A 177 -12.46 4.64 4.13
CA ILE A 177 -12.99 5.80 3.39
C ILE A 177 -14.50 5.73 3.25
N ASN A 178 -15.04 4.57 2.89
CA ASN A 178 -16.48 4.39 2.73
C ASN A 178 -17.24 4.57 4.05
N ILE A 179 -16.69 4.07 5.17
CA ILE A 179 -17.26 4.26 6.51
C ILE A 179 -17.28 5.75 6.87
N ASP A 180 -16.16 6.45 6.70
CA ASP A 180 -16.06 7.88 6.96
C ASP A 180 -17.03 8.69 6.09
N MET A 181 -17.14 8.35 4.80
CA MET A 181 -18.04 9.04 3.88
C MET A 181 -19.50 8.83 4.28
N THR A 182 -19.85 7.60 4.69
CA THR A 182 -21.18 7.28 5.21
C THR A 182 -21.48 8.08 6.48
N LYS A 183 -20.51 8.21 7.38
CA LYS A 183 -20.65 9.02 8.61
C LYS A 183 -20.86 10.49 8.28
N VAL A 184 -20.03 11.09 7.42
CA VAL A 184 -20.19 12.49 6.98
C VAL A 184 -21.54 12.72 6.31
N ASN A 185 -22.01 11.77 5.48
CA ASN A 185 -23.34 11.87 4.87
C ASN A 185 -24.46 11.79 5.90
N ASN A 186 -24.34 10.93 6.92
CA ASN A 186 -25.31 10.86 8.01
C ASN A 186 -25.33 12.14 8.84
N ASP A 187 -24.16 12.68 9.20
CA ASP A 187 -24.06 13.94 9.92
C ASP A 187 -24.63 15.11 9.09
N MET A 188 -24.38 15.13 7.78
CA MET A 188 -24.97 16.09 6.84
C MET A 188 -26.49 15.94 6.79
N ASN A 189 -27.01 14.71 6.73
CA ASN A 189 -28.46 14.46 6.73
C ASN A 189 -29.11 14.92 8.05
N ASP A 190 -28.44 14.74 9.19
CA ASP A 190 -28.92 15.26 10.48
C ASP A 190 -28.97 16.80 10.50
N VAL A 191 -27.90 17.46 10.03
CA VAL A 191 -27.86 18.93 9.92
C VAL A 191 -28.93 19.45 8.95
N LEU A 192 -29.06 18.82 7.77
CA LEU A 192 -30.08 19.17 6.79
C LEU A 192 -31.49 18.95 7.33
N GLY A 193 -31.70 17.89 8.12
CA GLY A 193 -32.94 17.63 8.84
C GLY A 193 -33.32 18.80 9.74
N LYS A 194 -32.37 19.30 10.55
CA LYS A 194 -32.57 20.47 11.43
C LYS A 194 -32.92 21.74 10.66
N ILE A 195 -32.22 22.01 9.55
CA ILE A 195 -32.52 23.16 8.68
C ILE A 195 -33.91 23.05 8.05
N THR A 196 -34.29 21.84 7.60
CA THR A 196 -35.58 21.58 6.95
C THR A 196 -36.75 21.79 7.92
N ILE A 197 -36.61 21.35 9.17
CA ILE A 197 -37.60 21.61 10.23
C ILE A 197 -37.78 23.12 10.42
N LEU A 198 -36.68 23.87 10.54
CA LEU A 198 -36.73 25.31 10.72
C LEU A 198 -37.39 26.00 9.51
N GLY A 199 -37.04 25.60 8.28
CA GLY A 199 -37.67 26.09 7.05
C GLY A 199 -39.16 25.80 6.98
N THR A 200 -39.60 24.62 7.41
CA THR A 200 -41.02 24.21 7.41
C THR A 200 -41.85 25.03 8.40
N ILE A 201 -41.27 25.47 9.51
CA ILE A 201 -41.93 26.37 10.48
C ILE A 201 -41.99 27.80 9.95
N VAL A 202 -40.90 28.29 9.34
CA VAL A 202 -40.78 29.69 8.89
C VAL A 202 -41.62 29.97 7.63
N LEU A 203 -41.72 29.03 6.69
CA LEU A 203 -42.42 29.24 5.42
C LEU A 203 -43.90 29.68 5.59
N PRO A 204 -44.76 28.98 6.35
CA PRO A 204 -46.14 29.39 6.57
C PRO A 204 -46.26 30.73 7.29
N ILE A 205 -45.37 31.00 8.25
CA ILE A 205 -45.34 32.28 9.00
C ILE A 205 -45.04 33.44 8.05
N ASN A 206 -44.09 33.24 7.12
CA ASN A 206 -43.77 34.22 6.09
C ASN A 206 -44.93 34.45 5.11
N VAL A 207 -45.71 33.41 4.78
CA VAL A 207 -46.90 33.58 3.92
C VAL A 207 -47.96 34.43 4.62
N VAL A 208 -48.25 34.16 5.90
CA VAL A 208 -49.27 34.92 6.67
C VAL A 208 -48.86 36.38 6.84
N THR A 209 -47.61 36.63 7.23
CA THR A 209 -47.08 38.00 7.37
C THR A 209 -46.98 38.72 6.02
N GLY A 210 -46.65 38.00 4.94
CA GLY A 210 -46.61 38.52 3.58
C GLY A 210 -47.98 38.96 3.07
N LEU A 211 -49.03 38.14 3.25
CA LEU A 211 -50.41 38.49 2.87
C LEU A 211 -50.92 39.74 3.60
N TRP A 212 -50.51 39.93 4.85
CA TRP A 212 -50.83 41.11 5.66
C TRP A 212 -50.04 42.36 5.28
N GLY A 213 -48.89 42.21 4.62
CA GLY A 213 -48.11 43.32 4.06
C GLY A 213 -48.63 43.81 2.71
N MET A 214 -49.63 43.16 2.12
CA MET A 214 -50.24 43.55 0.85
C MET A 214 -51.36 44.56 1.05
N ASN A 215 -51.59 45.43 0.05
CA ASN A 215 -52.70 46.39 0.03
C ASN A 215 -54.06 45.69 -0.25
N CYS A 216 -54.43 44.72 0.56
CA CYS A 216 -55.69 43.99 0.47
C CYS A 216 -56.48 44.13 1.78
N ILE A 217 -57.79 43.90 1.73
CA ILE A 217 -58.65 44.00 2.91
C ILE A 217 -58.24 42.92 3.92
N VAL A 218 -57.81 43.34 5.11
CA VAL A 218 -57.36 42.42 6.17
C VAL A 218 -58.48 42.10 7.16
N PRO A 219 -58.53 40.88 7.72
CA PRO A 219 -59.48 40.55 8.78
C PRO A 219 -59.33 41.49 9.99
N GLY A 220 -60.42 42.17 10.36
CA GLY A 220 -60.43 43.14 11.46
C GLY A 220 -60.19 44.60 11.06
N GLN A 221 -60.12 44.92 9.76
CA GLN A 221 -59.89 46.29 9.26
C GLN A 221 -60.94 47.32 9.71
N ASP A 222 -62.21 46.91 9.83
CA ASP A 222 -63.33 47.79 10.19
C ASP A 222 -63.61 47.84 11.70
N HIS A 223 -62.79 47.22 12.54
CA HIS A 223 -62.93 47.21 14.00
C HIS A 223 -61.84 48.08 14.64
N GLU A 224 -62.20 49.07 15.47
CA GLU A 224 -61.25 49.98 16.14
C GLU A 224 -60.33 49.28 17.18
N GLY A 225 -60.61 48.02 17.53
CA GLY A 225 -59.86 47.26 18.53
C GLY A 225 -58.70 46.43 17.97
N LEU A 226 -57.56 46.45 18.67
CA LEU A 226 -56.36 45.62 18.39
C LEU A 226 -56.56 44.10 18.61
N VAL A 227 -57.78 43.66 18.87
CA VAL A 227 -58.13 42.27 19.22
C VAL A 227 -57.74 41.30 18.10
N TRP A 228 -57.98 41.68 16.84
CA TRP A 228 -57.61 40.86 15.67
C TRP A 228 -56.09 40.72 15.50
N PHE A 229 -55.35 41.79 15.76
CA PHE A 229 -53.87 41.78 15.72
C PHE A 229 -53.30 40.81 16.76
N TYR A 230 -53.74 40.91 18.02
CA TYR A 230 -53.29 39.99 19.07
C TYR A 230 -53.76 38.55 18.84
N GLY A 231 -54.95 38.35 18.26
CA GLY A 231 -55.47 37.02 17.92
C GLY A 231 -54.61 36.28 16.89
N ILE A 232 -54.16 36.98 15.85
CA ILE A 232 -53.31 36.40 14.80
C ILE A 232 -51.88 36.17 15.30
N LEU A 233 -51.33 37.11 16.09
CA LEU A 233 -50.03 36.92 16.74
C LEU A 233 -50.04 35.67 17.63
N LEU A 234 -51.11 35.49 18.41
CA LEU A 234 -51.31 34.31 19.25
C LEU A 234 -51.49 33.04 18.41
N GLY A 235 -52.19 33.12 17.28
CA GLY A 235 -52.33 32.02 16.32
C GLY A 235 -51.00 31.58 15.71
N ILE A 236 -50.15 32.52 15.27
CA ILE A 236 -48.81 32.25 14.75
C ILE A 236 -47.93 31.63 15.84
N PHE A 237 -47.98 32.18 17.07
CA PHE A 237 -47.23 31.65 18.20
C PHE A 237 -47.65 30.23 18.54
N MET A 238 -48.95 29.95 18.61
CA MET A 238 -49.49 28.60 18.84
C MET A 238 -49.09 27.64 17.72
N PHE A 239 -49.18 28.05 16.45
CA PHE A 239 -48.75 27.23 15.33
C PHE A 239 -47.26 26.89 15.40
N SER A 240 -46.41 27.89 15.66
CA SER A 240 -44.96 27.70 15.80
C SER A 240 -44.63 26.77 16.97
N PHE A 241 -45.30 26.95 18.11
CA PHE A 241 -45.11 26.12 19.30
C PHE A 241 -45.54 24.66 19.08
N ILE A 242 -46.71 24.44 18.46
CA ILE A 242 -47.20 23.10 18.11
C ILE A 242 -46.27 22.42 17.11
N SER A 243 -45.85 23.15 16.07
CA SER A 243 -44.93 22.64 15.05
C SER A 243 -43.56 22.30 15.61
N TYR A 244 -43.05 23.10 16.56
CA TYR A 244 -41.81 22.81 17.28
C TYR A 244 -41.92 21.56 18.16
N ILE A 245 -43.01 21.41 18.93
CA ILE A 245 -43.24 20.21 19.75
C ILE A 245 -43.37 18.96 18.87
N TYR A 246 -44.11 19.07 17.76
CA TYR A 246 -44.27 17.97 16.81
C TYR A 246 -42.92 17.57 16.20
N ALA A 247 -42.15 18.56 15.74
CA ALA A 247 -40.81 18.31 15.20
C ALA A 247 -39.89 17.66 16.23
N LYS A 248 -39.82 18.20 17.46
CA LYS A 248 -39.04 17.62 18.55
C LYS A 248 -39.41 16.15 18.82
N LYS A 249 -40.70 15.83 18.82
CA LYS A 249 -41.19 14.47 19.06
C LYS A 249 -40.88 13.50 17.91
N VAL A 250 -40.93 13.97 16.67
CA VAL A 250 -40.72 13.12 15.47
C VAL A 250 -39.24 12.91 15.17
N THR A 251 -38.39 13.93 15.34
CA THR A 251 -36.96 13.83 15.01
C THR A 251 -36.07 13.47 16.18
N GLY A 252 -36.63 13.21 17.37
CA GLY A 252 -35.89 12.65 18.50
C GLY A 252 -34.76 13.54 19.02
N LEU A 253 -34.92 14.86 18.92
CA LEU A 253 -34.03 15.87 19.51
C LEU A 253 -34.25 16.03 21.02
#